data_AF-A0A7R9T201-F1
#
_entry.id   AF-A0A7R9T201-F1
#
_cell.length_a   1.000
_cell.length_b   1.000
_cell.length_c   1.000
_cell.angle_alpha   90.00
_cell.angle_beta   90.00
_cell.angle_gamma   90.00
#
_symmetry.space_group_name_H-M   'P 1'
#
loop_
_entity.id
_entity.type
_entity.pdbx_description
1 polymer ?
#
loop_
_entity_poly.entity_id
_entity_poly.type
_entity_poly.pdbx_seq_one_letter_code
_entity_poly.pdbx_strand_id
1 'polypeptide(L)'
;EIGEAVRAEDVDSGAAFSRGGAAVAPEKVVVANEQKVKSFVAPVRGSGGAVGSATTSEAKKTFAPEAPLHSDVADGALVLSTLDTDFHRRDYRTACAVVCDPFISRFLRPHQRDGVQFMYEAVMGLRTSVHTNRAHTGCLLAHEMGLGKTLQVIALVWTLLKQSPFKRGQPTCRRVVVCVPASLTGNWALEFRKWLGEER
;
A
#
# COMPACT_ATOMS: atom_id res chain seq x y z
N GLU A 1 24.98 -4.45 -34.17
CA GLU A 1 25.35 -3.08 -33.75
C GLU A 1 25.29 -3.04 -32.23
N ILE A 2 26.42 -2.73 -31.59
CA ILE A 2 26.47 -2.56 -30.14
C ILE A 2 25.88 -1.17 -29.88
N GLY A 3 24.72 -1.12 -29.23
CA GLY A 3 24.02 0.13 -28.91
C GLY A 3 24.89 1.07 -28.07
N GLU A 4 24.72 2.36 -28.29
CA GLU A 4 25.43 3.43 -27.59
C GLU A 4 25.31 3.27 -26.06
N ALA A 5 26.41 3.52 -25.34
CA ALA A 5 26.45 3.34 -23.89
C ALA A 5 25.47 4.27 -23.18
N VAL A 6 24.59 3.71 -22.35
CA VAL A 6 23.64 4.46 -21.52
C VAL A 6 24.43 5.23 -20.45
N ARG A 7 24.18 6.54 -20.34
CA ARG A 7 24.84 7.39 -19.35
C ARG A 7 24.39 7.01 -17.94
N ALA A 8 25.32 7.03 -16.97
CA ALA A 8 25.02 6.69 -15.57
C ALA A 8 23.90 7.55 -14.97
N GLU A 9 23.84 8.83 -15.35
CA GLU A 9 22.81 9.78 -14.92
C GLU A 9 21.39 9.38 -15.37
N ASP A 10 21.27 8.72 -16.52
CA ASP A 10 20.00 8.22 -17.05
C ASP A 10 19.53 6.94 -16.33
N VAL A 11 20.48 6.19 -15.73
CA VAL A 11 20.19 5.03 -14.87
C VAL A 11 19.70 5.50 -13.51
N ASP A 12 20.39 6.48 -12.91
CA ASP A 12 20.05 7.01 -11.58
C ASP A 12 18.73 7.80 -11.59
N SER A 13 18.40 8.45 -12.70
CA SER A 13 17.13 9.16 -12.87
C SER A 13 15.96 8.26 -13.32
N GLY A 14 16.24 7.02 -13.72
CA GLY A 14 15.26 6.09 -14.30
C GLY A 14 14.81 6.44 -15.73
N ALA A 15 15.39 7.48 -16.34
CA ALA A 15 15.07 7.93 -17.70
C ALA A 15 15.42 6.89 -18.78
N ALA A 16 16.41 6.04 -18.52
CA ALA A 16 16.83 4.94 -19.40
C ALA A 16 15.68 3.97 -19.75
N PHE A 17 14.66 3.86 -18.89
CA PHE A 17 13.53 2.95 -19.06
C PHE A 17 12.28 3.62 -19.65
N SER A 18 12.31 4.94 -19.85
CA SER A 18 11.16 5.72 -20.31
C SER A 18 11.10 5.88 -21.84
N ARG A 19 12.18 5.57 -22.55
CA ARG A 19 12.26 5.67 -24.03
C ARG A 19 11.77 4.38 -24.70
N GLY A 20 10.47 4.14 -24.61
CA GLY A 20 9.81 3.01 -25.26
C GLY A 20 8.35 3.32 -25.59
N GLY A 21 8.12 4.31 -26.45
CA GLY A 21 6.78 4.63 -26.96
C GLY A 21 6.75 5.99 -27.64
N ALA A 22 6.49 6.00 -28.95
CA ALA A 22 6.35 7.21 -29.75
C ALA A 22 5.25 8.12 -29.15
N ALA A 23 5.61 9.37 -28.87
CA ALA A 23 4.67 10.41 -28.49
C ALA A 23 3.79 10.76 -29.70
N VAL A 24 2.49 10.48 -29.61
CA VAL A 24 1.48 11.09 -30.48
C VAL A 24 1.14 12.45 -29.88
N ALA A 25 1.22 13.49 -30.70
CA ALA A 25 1.00 14.88 -30.32
C ALA A 25 -0.43 15.13 -29.79
N PRO A 26 -0.63 16.06 -28.84
CA PRO A 26 -1.96 16.39 -28.35
C PRO A 26 -2.74 17.24 -29.36
N GLU A 27 -3.86 16.70 -29.84
CA GLU A 27 -4.88 17.43 -30.60
C GLU A 27 -5.65 18.38 -29.67
N LYS A 28 -5.84 19.64 -30.11
CA LYS A 28 -6.51 20.69 -29.35
C LYS A 28 -8.01 20.42 -29.25
N VAL A 29 -8.48 20.09 -28.05
CA VAL A 29 -9.93 20.14 -27.73
C VAL A 29 -10.28 21.55 -27.27
N VAL A 30 -11.07 22.24 -28.10
CA VAL A 30 -11.73 23.51 -27.76
C VAL A 30 -12.91 23.20 -26.84
N VAL A 31 -12.88 23.68 -25.60
CA VAL A 31 -14.03 23.64 -24.69
C VAL A 31 -14.60 25.05 -24.58
N ALA A 32 -15.71 25.29 -25.28
CA ALA A 32 -16.60 26.42 -25.04
C ALA A 32 -17.73 25.94 -24.13
N ASN A 33 -17.74 26.36 -22.86
CA ASN A 33 -18.97 26.73 -22.15
C ASN A 33 -18.62 27.41 -20.81
N GLU A 34 -18.81 28.71 -20.70
CA GLU A 34 -18.76 29.44 -19.44
C GLU A 34 -20.02 29.13 -18.62
N GLN A 35 -19.88 28.39 -17.51
CA GLN A 35 -20.92 28.37 -16.48
C GLN A 35 -20.48 29.22 -15.29
N LYS A 36 -21.15 30.37 -15.16
CA LYS A 36 -20.99 31.37 -14.10
C LYS A 36 -21.38 30.78 -12.73
N VAL A 37 -20.39 30.39 -11.93
CA VAL A 37 -20.60 29.99 -10.54
C VAL A 37 -20.83 31.24 -9.69
N LYS A 38 -22.00 31.33 -9.04
CA LYS A 38 -22.38 32.45 -8.17
C LYS A 38 -21.52 32.44 -6.91
N SER A 39 -21.04 33.62 -6.51
CA SER A 39 -20.24 33.82 -5.30
C SER A 39 -21.01 33.43 -4.04
N PHE A 40 -20.32 32.75 -3.12
CA PHE A 40 -20.81 32.42 -1.80
C PHE A 40 -20.85 33.69 -0.93
N VAL A 41 -22.01 34.01 -0.36
CA VAL A 41 -22.22 35.14 0.55
C VAL A 41 -22.07 34.64 1.99
N ALA A 42 -21.11 35.19 2.73
CA ALA A 42 -20.95 34.90 4.16
C ALA A 42 -22.15 35.45 4.96
N PRO A 43 -22.70 34.71 5.95
CA PRO A 43 -23.81 35.21 6.73
C PRO A 43 -23.34 36.33 7.66
N VAL A 44 -24.02 37.47 7.56
CA VAL A 44 -23.82 38.65 8.41
C VAL A 44 -24.06 38.27 9.88
N ARG A 45 -23.09 38.60 10.73
CA ARG A 45 -23.14 38.45 12.18
C ARG A 45 -24.09 39.51 12.75
N GLY A 46 -25.36 39.15 12.92
CA GLY A 46 -26.34 39.96 13.64
C GLY A 46 -25.99 40.03 15.13
N SER A 47 -25.94 41.25 15.66
CA SER A 47 -25.81 41.54 17.08
C SER A 47 -27.11 41.28 17.84
N GLY A 48 -26.99 40.83 19.09
CA GLY A 48 -28.02 40.99 20.12
C GLY A 48 -28.50 39.70 20.76
N GLY A 49 -28.30 39.59 22.09
CA GLY A 49 -29.06 38.68 22.95
C GLY A 49 -28.21 37.80 23.84
N ALA A 50 -28.04 38.21 25.09
CA ALA A 50 -27.48 37.41 26.17
C ALA A 50 -28.37 36.18 26.50
N VAL A 51 -27.76 35.20 27.18
CA VAL A 51 -28.28 34.41 28.33
C VAL A 51 -27.81 32.95 28.26
N GLY A 52 -27.27 32.45 29.39
CA GLY A 52 -27.40 31.05 29.76
C GLY A 52 -26.14 30.19 29.62
N SER A 53 -25.34 30.16 30.67
CA SER A 53 -24.30 29.15 30.89
C SER A 53 -24.93 27.75 30.94
N ALA A 54 -24.60 26.90 29.97
CA ALA A 54 -24.73 25.46 30.06
C ALA A 54 -23.38 24.85 29.70
N THR A 55 -22.63 24.45 30.71
CA THR A 55 -21.43 23.63 30.57
C THR A 55 -21.83 22.26 30.04
N THR A 56 -22.00 22.14 28.73
CA THR A 56 -21.97 20.84 28.07
C THR A 56 -20.50 20.45 27.97
N SER A 57 -20.05 19.62 28.92
CA SER A 57 -18.77 18.94 28.82
C SER A 57 -18.77 18.13 27.53
N GLU A 58 -18.07 18.62 26.50
CA GLU A 58 -17.78 17.85 25.29
C GLU A 58 -17.00 16.60 25.71
N ALA A 59 -17.71 15.48 25.83
CA ALA A 59 -17.08 14.18 25.91
C ALA A 59 -16.25 14.01 24.63
N LYS A 60 -14.92 14.12 24.77
CA LYS A 60 -13.97 13.63 23.77
C LYS A 60 -14.37 12.20 23.45
N LYS A 61 -15.04 11.97 22.31
CA LYS A 61 -15.20 10.64 21.74
C LYS A 61 -13.78 10.12 21.49
N THR A 62 -13.29 9.28 22.38
CA THR A 62 -12.12 8.46 22.15
C THR A 62 -12.48 7.55 20.99
N PHE A 63 -12.02 7.90 19.79
CA PHE A 63 -12.14 7.03 18.62
C PHE A 63 -11.29 5.80 18.91
N ALA A 64 -11.95 4.67 19.17
CA ALA A 64 -11.24 3.40 19.28
C ALA A 64 -10.74 3.03 17.88
N PRO A 65 -9.45 2.68 17.72
CA PRO A 65 -8.94 2.19 16.45
C PRO A 65 -9.69 0.92 16.04
N GLU A 66 -9.94 0.76 14.75
CA GLU A 66 -10.70 -0.38 14.25
C GLU A 66 -9.88 -1.67 14.38
N ALA A 67 -10.51 -2.76 14.84
CA ALA A 67 -9.82 -4.01 15.13
C ALA A 67 -9.25 -4.65 13.84
N PRO A 68 -8.03 -5.22 13.86
CA PRO A 68 -7.41 -5.83 12.69
C PRO A 68 -8.22 -7.02 12.14
N LEU A 69 -8.00 -7.37 10.87
CA LEU A 69 -8.68 -8.52 10.23
C LEU A 69 -8.33 -9.84 10.91
N HIS A 70 -7.07 -9.98 11.35
CA HIS A 70 -6.59 -11.12 12.12
C HIS A 70 -6.04 -10.62 13.45
N SER A 71 -6.12 -11.45 14.49
CA SER A 71 -5.62 -11.09 15.82
C SER A 71 -4.11 -10.85 15.78
N ASP A 72 -3.69 -9.70 16.28
CA ASP A 72 -2.31 -9.23 16.45
C ASP A 72 -1.65 -9.77 17.74
N VAL A 73 -2.44 -10.29 18.68
CA VAL A 73 -1.97 -10.83 19.98
C VAL A 73 -1.80 -12.35 19.96
N ALA A 74 -2.24 -13.03 18.90
CA ALA A 74 -2.14 -14.49 18.80
C ALA A 74 -0.66 -14.96 18.76
N ASP A 75 -0.39 -16.10 19.38
CA ASP A 75 0.96 -16.67 19.38
C ASP A 75 1.44 -16.98 17.94
N GLY A 76 2.64 -16.52 17.62
CA GLY A 76 3.22 -16.64 16.29
C GLY A 76 2.59 -15.77 15.19
N ALA A 77 1.73 -14.80 15.53
CA ALA A 77 1.18 -13.82 14.59
C ALA A 77 2.30 -13.00 13.91
N LEU A 78 2.19 -12.84 12.59
CA LEU A 78 3.11 -12.01 11.82
C LEU A 78 2.46 -10.65 11.56
N VAL A 79 2.76 -9.69 12.43
CA VAL A 79 2.25 -8.30 12.33
C VAL A 79 3.14 -7.53 11.36
N LEU A 80 2.56 -7.03 10.26
CA LEU A 80 3.29 -6.29 9.22
C LEU A 80 3.25 -4.77 9.44
N SER A 81 2.18 -4.26 10.05
CA SER A 81 2.11 -2.87 10.52
C SER A 81 1.23 -2.75 11.74
N THR A 82 1.62 -1.88 12.66
CA THR A 82 0.86 -1.49 13.84
C THR A 82 0.21 -0.13 13.62
N LEU A 83 -0.53 0.36 14.62
CA LEU A 83 -1.07 1.73 14.62
C LEU A 83 0.03 2.79 14.73
N ASP A 84 1.15 2.43 15.35
CA ASP A 84 2.32 3.32 15.52
C ASP A 84 3.18 3.41 14.28
N THR A 85 2.99 2.52 13.30
CA THR A 85 3.69 2.59 12.02
C THR A 85 3.30 3.88 11.30
N ASP A 86 4.31 4.71 11.00
CA ASP A 86 4.09 5.99 10.34
C ASP A 86 3.85 5.79 8.84
N PHE A 87 2.66 6.12 8.39
CA PHE A 87 2.30 6.17 6.98
C PHE A 87 1.93 7.60 6.63
N HIS A 88 2.57 8.15 5.60
CA HIS A 88 2.20 9.47 5.08
C HIS A 88 0.70 9.51 4.73
N ARG A 89 -0.02 10.49 5.29
CA ARG A 89 -1.46 10.74 5.10
C ARG A 89 -2.42 9.70 5.70
N ARG A 90 -1.97 8.86 6.65
CA ARG A 90 -2.87 7.95 7.38
C ARG A 90 -3.77 8.72 8.34
N ASP A 91 -5.06 8.43 8.32
CA ASP A 91 -6.00 8.87 9.35
C ASP A 91 -6.04 7.84 10.48
N TYR A 92 -5.58 8.24 11.68
CA TYR A 92 -5.57 7.37 12.86
C TYR A 92 -6.96 6.89 13.27
N ARG A 93 -8.04 7.57 12.86
CA ARG A 93 -9.42 7.16 13.16
C ARG A 93 -9.86 5.94 12.37
N THR A 94 -9.29 5.72 11.19
CA THR A 94 -9.62 4.59 10.30
C THR A 94 -8.48 3.60 10.14
N ALA A 95 -7.31 3.91 10.71
CA ALA A 95 -6.14 3.06 10.67
C ALA A 95 -6.42 1.70 11.32
N CYS A 96 -5.84 0.67 10.73
CA CYS A 96 -5.89 -0.71 11.23
C CYS A 96 -4.48 -1.29 11.23
N ALA A 97 -4.20 -2.13 12.22
CA ALA A 97 -3.05 -3.00 12.13
C ALA A 97 -3.23 -4.01 10.98
N VAL A 98 -2.12 -4.36 10.34
CA VAL A 98 -2.10 -5.32 9.23
C VAL A 98 -1.34 -6.53 9.71
N VAL A 99 -1.99 -7.69 9.67
CA VAL A 99 -1.44 -8.94 10.18
C VAL A 99 -1.52 -9.96 9.04
N CYS A 100 -0.42 -10.66 8.75
CA CYS A 100 -0.44 -11.71 7.73
C CYS A 100 -1.42 -12.83 8.13
N ASP A 101 -2.10 -13.43 7.16
CA ASP A 101 -3.07 -14.49 7.41
C ASP A 101 -2.46 -15.62 8.26
N PRO A 102 -3.02 -15.92 9.45
CA PRO A 102 -2.54 -16.98 10.34
C PRO A 102 -2.41 -18.35 9.64
N PHE A 103 -3.23 -18.61 8.61
CA PHE A 103 -3.14 -19.84 7.84
C PHE A 103 -1.79 -19.96 7.12
N ILE A 104 -1.31 -18.87 6.52
CA ILE A 104 -0.07 -18.84 5.74
C ILE A 104 1.13 -18.65 6.68
N SER A 105 1.02 -17.75 7.65
CA SER A 105 2.13 -17.33 8.50
C SER A 105 2.70 -18.43 9.39
N ARG A 106 1.91 -19.47 9.72
CA ARG A 106 2.38 -20.67 10.42
C ARG A 106 3.31 -21.56 9.60
N PHE A 107 3.25 -21.48 8.27
CA PHE A 107 4.13 -22.25 7.38
C PHE A 107 5.42 -21.51 7.06
N LEU A 108 5.45 -20.19 7.29
CA LEU A 108 6.64 -19.37 7.08
C LEU A 108 7.72 -19.68 8.12
N ARG A 109 8.92 -20.00 7.64
CA ARG A 109 10.15 -20.07 8.46
C ARG A 109 10.60 -18.67 8.90
N PRO A 110 11.43 -18.52 9.95
CA PRO A 110 11.86 -17.21 10.46
C PRO A 110 12.38 -16.26 9.36
N HIS A 111 13.32 -16.72 8.52
CA HIS A 111 13.86 -15.92 7.41
C HIS A 111 12.81 -15.54 6.36
N GLN A 112 11.75 -16.34 6.22
CA GLN A 112 10.64 -16.05 5.31
C GLN A 112 9.70 -15.01 5.90
N ARG A 113 9.50 -15.01 7.23
CA ARG A 113 8.74 -13.98 7.95
C ARG A 113 9.42 -12.62 7.80
N ASP A 114 10.74 -12.58 8.01
CA ASP A 114 11.56 -11.38 7.81
C ASP A 114 11.48 -10.88 6.36
N GLY A 115 11.52 -11.81 5.39
CA GLY A 115 11.37 -11.49 3.97
C GLY A 115 10.00 -10.88 3.64
N VAL A 116 8.91 -11.40 4.18
CA VAL A 116 7.57 -10.84 3.99
C VAL A 116 7.45 -9.45 4.62
N GLN A 117 7.98 -9.26 5.83
CA GLN A 117 7.99 -7.97 6.50
C GLN A 117 8.81 -6.93 5.74
N PHE A 118 10.01 -7.31 5.29
CA PHE A 118 10.85 -6.48 4.43
C PHE A 118 10.12 -6.04 3.15
N MET A 119 9.52 -6.99 2.42
CA MET A 119 8.81 -6.67 1.19
C MET A 119 7.59 -5.78 1.45
N TYR A 120 6.85 -6.03 2.53
CA TYR A 120 5.71 -5.20 2.92
C TYR A 120 6.13 -3.75 3.17
N GLU A 121 7.15 -3.54 4.01
CA GLU A 121 7.65 -2.21 4.33
C GLU A 121 8.17 -1.47 3.08
N ALA A 122 8.86 -2.18 2.19
CA ALA A 122 9.39 -1.62 0.97
C ALA A 122 8.30 -1.29 -0.08
N VAL A 123 7.27 -2.13 -0.24
CA VAL A 123 6.16 -1.84 -1.16
C VAL A 123 5.27 -0.72 -0.63
N MET A 124 5.11 -0.62 0.68
CA MET A 124 4.28 0.40 1.33
C MET A 124 4.99 1.76 1.51
N GLY A 125 6.24 1.89 1.10
CA GLY A 125 6.99 3.15 1.24
C GLY A 125 7.42 3.47 2.68
N LEU A 126 7.50 2.46 3.54
CA LEU A 126 7.94 2.60 4.94
C LEU A 126 9.48 2.61 5.07
N ARG A 127 10.19 2.34 3.97
CA ARG A 127 11.66 2.33 3.93
C ARG A 127 12.19 3.54 3.17
N THR A 128 13.00 4.32 3.85
CA THR A 128 13.72 5.47 3.27
C THR A 128 15.10 5.02 2.80
N SER A 129 15.48 5.42 1.58
CA SER A 129 16.87 5.19 1.13
C SER A 129 17.83 6.11 1.87
N VAL A 130 18.93 5.53 2.33
CA VAL A 130 20.05 6.25 2.95
C VAL A 130 20.66 7.28 1.98
N HIS A 131 20.68 6.98 0.68
CA HIS A 131 21.34 7.84 -0.31
C HIS A 131 20.46 9.01 -0.75
N THR A 132 19.15 8.79 -0.89
CA THR A 132 18.24 9.81 -1.44
C THR A 132 17.35 10.47 -0.39
N ASN A 133 17.32 9.97 0.86
CA ASN A 133 16.41 10.39 1.92
C ASN A 133 14.93 10.44 1.49
N ARG A 134 14.55 9.60 0.51
CA ARG A 134 13.19 9.46 0.02
C ARG A 134 12.67 8.05 0.29
N ALA A 135 11.38 7.97 0.58
CA ALA A 135 10.65 6.72 0.59
C ALA A 135 10.63 6.16 -0.84
N HIS A 136 11.00 4.89 -0.98
CA HIS A 136 10.88 4.15 -2.22
C HIS A 136 9.75 3.15 -2.13
N THR A 137 9.10 2.90 -3.27
CA THR A 137 8.03 1.91 -3.40
C THR A 137 8.51 0.79 -4.30
N GLY A 138 8.85 -0.36 -3.72
CA GLY A 138 9.37 -1.52 -4.43
C GLY A 138 10.52 -2.18 -3.69
N CYS A 139 10.75 -3.46 -4.01
CA CYS A 139 11.78 -4.26 -3.35
C CYS A 139 12.43 -5.27 -4.30
N LEU A 140 13.67 -5.63 -3.99
CA LEU A 140 14.38 -6.74 -4.62
C LEU A 140 14.59 -7.85 -3.61
N LEU A 141 13.96 -9.01 -3.82
CA LEU A 141 14.12 -10.18 -2.97
C LEU A 141 15.20 -11.12 -3.55
N ALA A 142 16.46 -10.86 -3.19
CA ALA A 142 17.63 -11.57 -3.72
C ALA A 142 18.07 -12.79 -2.90
N HIS A 143 17.14 -13.46 -2.22
CA HIS A 143 17.44 -14.69 -1.47
C HIS A 143 17.87 -15.83 -2.39
N GLU A 144 18.71 -16.74 -1.88
CA GLU A 144 19.14 -17.95 -2.57
C GLU A 144 17.96 -18.80 -3.08
N MET A 145 18.24 -19.59 -4.11
CA MET A 145 17.26 -20.50 -4.69
C MET A 145 16.89 -21.59 -3.67
N GLY A 146 15.63 -22.02 -3.66
CA GLY A 146 15.15 -23.03 -2.71
C GLY A 146 14.65 -22.50 -1.36
N LEU A 147 14.87 -21.23 -1.01
CA LEU A 147 14.41 -20.64 0.27
C LEU A 147 12.90 -20.34 0.35
N GLY A 148 12.12 -20.74 -0.65
CA GLY A 148 10.66 -20.57 -0.65
C GLY A 148 10.20 -19.12 -0.88
N LYS A 149 10.88 -18.38 -1.77
CA LYS A 149 10.51 -17.00 -2.16
C LYS A 149 9.07 -16.89 -2.65
N THR A 150 8.58 -17.90 -3.38
CA THR A 150 7.20 -17.93 -3.91
C THR A 150 6.17 -17.82 -2.79
N LEU A 151 6.34 -18.57 -1.70
CA LEU A 151 5.44 -18.51 -0.55
C LEU A 151 5.45 -17.12 0.11
N GLN A 152 6.62 -16.48 0.21
CA GLN A 152 6.74 -15.12 0.74
C GLN A 152 5.96 -14.12 -0.12
N VAL A 153 6.08 -14.23 -1.45
CA VAL A 153 5.33 -13.37 -2.39
C VAL A 153 3.83 -13.63 -2.28
N ILE A 154 3.39 -14.89 -2.22
CA ILE A 154 1.96 -15.23 -2.06
C ILE A 154 1.40 -14.65 -0.75
N ALA A 155 2.14 -14.76 0.36
CA ALA A 155 1.73 -14.20 1.65
C ALA A 155 1.55 -12.68 1.58
N LEU A 156 2.47 -11.98 0.91
CA LEU A 156 2.40 -10.54 0.70
C LEU A 156 1.20 -10.18 -0.19
N VAL A 157 1.05 -10.82 -1.34
CA VAL A 157 -0.04 -10.58 -2.31
C VAL A 157 -1.39 -10.75 -1.64
N TRP A 158 -1.58 -11.84 -0.89
CA TRP A 158 -2.80 -12.10 -0.15
C TRP A 158 -3.11 -10.99 0.85
N THR A 159 -2.09 -10.56 1.61
CA THR A 159 -2.26 -9.50 2.61
C THR A 159 -2.65 -8.18 1.95
N LEU A 160 -2.02 -7.79 0.85
CA LEU A 160 -2.34 -6.57 0.11
C LEU A 160 -3.74 -6.61 -0.54
N LEU A 161 -4.21 -7.79 -0.95
CA LEU A 161 -5.55 -7.98 -1.55
C LEU A 161 -6.69 -8.04 -0.53
N LYS A 162 -6.41 -8.27 0.77
CA LYS A 162 -7.45 -8.41 1.81
C LYS A 162 -7.40 -7.31 2.86
N GLN A 163 -6.25 -6.66 3.06
CA GLN A 163 -6.04 -5.70 4.13
C GLN A 163 -5.42 -4.40 3.63
N SER A 164 -5.68 -3.32 4.37
CA SER A 164 -5.09 -2.01 4.17
C SER A 164 -4.78 -1.35 5.51
N PRO A 165 -3.63 -0.68 5.66
CA PRO A 165 -3.30 0.08 6.85
C PRO A 165 -4.14 1.37 7.00
N PHE A 166 -4.87 1.78 5.97
CA PHE A 166 -5.59 3.07 5.92
C PHE A 166 -7.07 2.97 6.28
N LYS A 167 -7.71 1.83 5.99
CA LYS A 167 -9.13 1.60 6.24
C LYS A 167 -9.44 0.11 6.31
N ARG A 168 -10.22 -0.32 7.30
CA ARG A 168 -10.66 -1.71 7.41
C ARG A 168 -11.56 -2.15 6.25
N GLY A 169 -11.44 -3.43 5.90
CA GLY A 169 -12.26 -4.06 4.87
C GLY A 169 -11.99 -3.51 3.46
N GLN A 170 -10.98 -2.67 3.30
CA GLN A 170 -10.48 -2.23 2.01
C GLN A 170 -9.15 -2.91 1.74
N PRO A 171 -8.92 -3.38 0.51
CA PRO A 171 -7.63 -3.91 0.14
C PRO A 171 -6.65 -2.77 -0.17
N THR A 172 -5.37 -3.01 0.05
CA THR A 172 -4.31 -2.09 -0.39
C THR A 172 -4.26 -2.01 -1.91
N CYS A 173 -4.44 -3.13 -2.60
CA CYS A 173 -4.53 -3.19 -4.06
C CYS A 173 -5.71 -4.07 -4.50
N ARG A 174 -6.29 -3.79 -5.67
CA ARG A 174 -7.45 -4.55 -6.19
C ARG A 174 -7.06 -5.72 -7.08
N ARG A 175 -5.89 -5.63 -7.72
CA ARG A 175 -5.39 -6.59 -8.69
C ARG A 175 -3.88 -6.67 -8.55
N VAL A 176 -3.34 -7.86 -8.75
CA VAL A 176 -1.91 -8.13 -8.76
C VAL A 176 -1.59 -8.90 -10.03
N VAL A 177 -0.49 -8.55 -10.68
CA VAL A 177 0.04 -9.26 -11.84
C VAL A 177 1.37 -9.88 -11.44
N VAL A 178 1.50 -11.19 -11.65
CA VAL A 178 2.77 -11.91 -11.44
C VAL A 178 3.35 -12.25 -12.82
N CYS A 179 4.46 -11.62 -13.16
CA CYS A 179 5.17 -11.89 -14.40
C CYS A 179 6.19 -13.00 -14.18
N VAL A 180 6.03 -14.13 -14.88
CA VAL A 180 6.90 -15.30 -14.76
C VAL A 180 7.23 -15.86 -16.15
N PRO A 181 8.36 -16.57 -16.32
CA PRO A 181 8.62 -17.35 -17.52
C PRO A 181 7.47 -18.32 -17.81
N ALA A 182 7.13 -18.52 -19.09
CA ALA A 182 5.97 -19.32 -19.50
C ALA A 182 5.98 -20.75 -18.94
N SER A 183 7.16 -21.35 -18.76
CA SER A 183 7.34 -22.68 -18.18
C SER A 183 6.97 -22.77 -16.70
N LEU A 184 6.92 -21.65 -15.97
CA LEU A 184 6.63 -21.60 -14.54
C LEU A 184 5.21 -21.17 -14.22
N THR A 185 4.42 -20.71 -15.20
CA THR A 185 3.03 -20.26 -14.98
C THR A 185 2.19 -21.35 -14.32
N GLY A 186 2.31 -22.61 -14.77
CA GLY A 186 1.62 -23.74 -14.15
C GLY A 186 2.04 -23.96 -12.70
N ASN A 187 3.33 -23.92 -12.41
CA ASN A 187 3.85 -24.08 -11.04
C ASN A 187 3.34 -22.98 -10.10
N TRP A 188 3.30 -21.73 -10.55
CA TRP A 188 2.74 -20.63 -9.76
C TRP A 188 1.24 -20.84 -9.49
N ALA A 189 0.46 -21.29 -10.46
CA ALA A 189 -0.96 -21.61 -10.24
C ALA A 189 -1.15 -22.73 -9.19
N LEU A 190 -0.30 -23.76 -9.22
CA LEU A 190 -0.30 -24.83 -8.21
C LEU A 190 0.07 -24.30 -6.81
N GLU A 191 1.06 -23.42 -6.71
CA GLU A 191 1.46 -22.81 -5.43
C GLU A 191 0.34 -21.93 -4.86
N PHE A 192 -0.29 -21.07 -5.67
CA PHE A 192 -1.43 -20.27 -5.21
C PHE A 192 -2.57 -21.15 -4.68
N ARG A 193 -2.94 -22.20 -5.42
CA ARG A 193 -3.98 -23.14 -5.01
C ARG A 193 -3.59 -23.91 -3.74
N LYS A 194 -2.33 -24.30 -3.60
CA LYS A 194 -1.81 -24.99 -2.42
C LYS A 194 -1.92 -24.13 -1.14
N TRP A 195 -1.59 -22.85 -1.22
CA TRP A 195 -1.49 -21.98 -0.05
C TRP A 195 -2.75 -21.18 0.26
N LEU A 196 -3.56 -20.86 -0.76
CA LEU A 196 -4.80 -20.09 -0.59
C LEU A 196 -6.07 -20.96 -0.73
N GLY A 197 -5.98 -22.13 -1.35
CA GLY A 197 -7.13 -22.96 -1.70
C GLY A 197 -7.83 -22.50 -2.99
N GLU A 198 -8.97 -23.11 -3.31
CA GLU A 198 -9.81 -22.73 -4.46
C GLU A 198 -10.95 -21.77 -4.09
N GLU A 199 -11.36 -21.70 -2.81
CA GLU A 199 -12.57 -20.99 -2.37
C GLU A 199 -12.36 -19.83 -1.36
N ARG A 200 -11.11 -19.44 -1.05
CA ARG A 200 -10.84 -18.28 -0.15
C ARG A 200 -10.67 -16.96 -0.92
#